data_AF-A0A534NXN0-F1
#
_entry.id   AF-A0A534NXN0-F1
#
_cell.length_a   1.000
_cell.length_b   1.000
_cell.length_c   1.000
_cell.angle_alpha   90.00
_cell.angle_beta   90.00
_cell.angle_gamma   90.00
#
_symmetry.space_group_name_H-M   'P 1'
#
loop_
_entity.id
_entity.type
_entity.pdbx_description
1 polymer ?
#
loop_
_entity_poly.entity_id
_entity_poly.type
_entity_poly.pdbx_seq_one_letter_code
_entity_poly.pdbx_strand_id
1 'polypeptide(L)'
;MQRLLAALLLLAACKKSPPRFCDQDLTGVWLNASDKHFAYRFRDHGDVIRGEFLESQEDGGLANPPDPVTFEMHRTSDTLAGVMRSTEATASGRVCPVEFGINLTTCSANHVQAQVEMDVPVADDCKRKTAEDGGDLPPHRTEFVFVRDARHPSGGGETPVAH
;
A
#
# COMPACT_ATOMS: atom_id res chain seq x y z
N MET A 1 6.70 -64.96 -11.61
CA MET A 1 7.40 -63.86 -10.91
C MET A 1 7.95 -62.94 -11.98
N GLN A 2 7.83 -61.62 -12.01
CA GLN A 2 7.29 -60.60 -11.13
C GLN A 2 7.05 -59.41 -12.08
N ARG A 3 5.89 -58.76 -11.97
CA ARG A 3 5.46 -57.64 -12.81
C ARG A 3 6.40 -56.44 -12.61
N LEU A 4 6.95 -55.87 -13.69
CA LEU A 4 7.65 -54.59 -13.63
C LEU A 4 6.63 -53.45 -13.63
N LEU A 5 6.78 -52.60 -12.61
CA LEU A 5 5.92 -51.49 -12.23
C LEU A 5 5.76 -50.45 -13.34
N ALA A 6 4.51 -50.04 -13.56
CA ALA A 6 4.16 -48.84 -14.30
C ALA A 6 4.60 -47.59 -13.52
N ALA A 7 5.45 -46.77 -14.14
CA ALA A 7 5.80 -45.44 -13.66
C ALA A 7 4.64 -44.48 -13.97
N LEU A 8 3.83 -44.18 -12.94
CA LEU A 8 2.84 -43.11 -12.98
C LEU A 8 3.56 -41.76 -12.82
N LEU A 9 3.75 -41.07 -13.94
CA LEU A 9 4.12 -39.65 -13.99
C LEU A 9 2.96 -38.84 -13.39
N LEU A 10 3.05 -38.53 -12.09
CA LEU A 10 2.23 -37.52 -11.44
C LEU A 10 2.61 -36.16 -12.02
N LEU A 11 1.93 -35.77 -13.11
CA LEU A 11 1.85 -34.38 -13.52
C LEU A 11 1.13 -33.64 -12.39
N ALA A 12 1.89 -33.12 -11.44
CA ALA A 12 1.43 -32.07 -10.54
C ALA A 12 1.10 -30.87 -11.43
N ALA A 13 -0.13 -30.82 -11.92
CA ALA A 13 -0.68 -29.65 -12.57
C ALA A 13 -0.73 -28.56 -11.49
N CYS A 14 0.33 -27.74 -11.42
CA CYS A 14 0.30 -26.46 -10.74
C CYS A 14 -0.85 -25.67 -11.36
N LYS A 15 -2.03 -25.70 -10.70
CA LYS A 15 -3.13 -24.80 -11.02
C LYS A 15 -2.55 -23.39 -10.87
N LYS A 16 -2.24 -22.75 -11.99
CA LYS A 16 -1.94 -21.32 -12.00
C LYS A 16 -3.13 -20.63 -11.35
N SER A 17 -2.87 -19.95 -10.25
CA SER A 17 -3.84 -19.05 -9.66
C SER A 17 -4.31 -18.07 -10.74
N PRO A 18 -5.60 -17.70 -10.75
CA PRO A 18 -6.08 -16.70 -11.68
C PRO A 18 -5.27 -15.40 -11.51
N PRO A 19 -5.01 -14.66 -12.60
CA PRO A 19 -4.29 -13.40 -12.51
C PRO A 19 -5.04 -12.43 -11.60
N ARG A 20 -4.30 -11.70 -10.77
CA ARG A 20 -4.82 -10.65 -9.88
C ARG A 20 -4.38 -9.29 -10.38
N PHE A 21 -5.13 -8.25 -10.04
CA PHE A 21 -4.69 -6.88 -10.26
C PHE A 21 -3.41 -6.60 -9.46
N CYS A 22 -2.41 -5.97 -10.09
CA CYS A 22 -1.09 -5.72 -9.49
C CYS A 22 -0.42 -6.99 -8.91
N ASP A 23 -0.32 -8.08 -9.68
CA ASP A 23 0.24 -9.35 -9.20
C ASP A 23 1.78 -9.33 -9.03
N GLN A 24 2.45 -8.26 -9.43
CA GLN A 24 3.88 -8.08 -9.16
C GLN A 24 4.15 -7.71 -7.69
N ASP A 25 5.33 -8.08 -7.19
CA ASP A 25 5.80 -7.72 -5.85
C ASP A 25 6.04 -6.20 -5.75
N LEU A 26 5.27 -5.54 -4.89
CA LEU A 26 5.38 -4.10 -4.63
C LEU A 26 6.33 -3.77 -3.47
N THR A 27 6.98 -4.76 -2.85
CA THR A 27 7.97 -4.53 -1.79
C THR A 27 9.06 -3.59 -2.27
N GLY A 28 9.49 -2.66 -1.42
CA GLY A 28 10.56 -1.69 -1.70
C GLY A 28 10.16 -0.25 -1.42
N VAL A 29 11.01 0.69 -1.83
CA VAL A 29 10.75 2.13 -1.68
C VAL A 29 10.24 2.71 -3.00
N TRP A 30 9.18 3.49 -2.89
CA TRP A 30 8.52 4.20 -3.97
C TRP A 30 8.58 5.70 -3.69
N LEU A 31 8.89 6.50 -4.70
CA LEU A 31 8.95 7.96 -4.59
C LEU A 31 7.77 8.56 -5.34
N ASN A 32 7.17 9.61 -4.80
CA ASN A 32 6.25 10.43 -5.59
C ASN A 32 7.01 11.04 -6.78
N ALA A 33 6.45 10.90 -7.99
CA ALA A 33 7.12 11.33 -9.21
C ALA A 33 7.17 12.86 -9.35
N SER A 34 6.20 13.58 -8.77
CA SER A 34 6.13 15.04 -8.78
C SER A 34 7.05 15.67 -7.73
N ASP A 35 7.28 14.98 -6.61
CA ASP A 35 8.19 15.42 -5.56
C ASP A 35 8.83 14.20 -4.86
N LYS A 36 10.12 14.00 -5.13
CA LYS A 36 10.88 12.85 -4.63
C LYS A 36 11.26 12.97 -3.16
N HIS A 37 10.97 14.08 -2.49
CA HIS A 37 11.07 14.16 -1.04
C HIS A 37 10.08 13.22 -0.35
N PHE A 38 8.94 12.94 -0.98
CA PHE A 38 7.96 11.99 -0.46
C PHE A 38 8.27 10.56 -0.89
N ALA A 39 8.60 9.73 0.09
CA ALA A 39 8.93 8.33 -0.09
C ALA A 39 7.94 7.42 0.65
N TYR A 40 7.76 6.20 0.13
CA TYR A 40 6.82 5.23 0.66
C TYR A 40 7.49 3.86 0.65
N ARG A 41 7.63 3.24 1.82
CA ARG A 41 8.16 1.87 1.89
C ARG A 41 7.01 0.90 1.98
N PHE A 42 6.94 -0.03 1.04
CA PHE A 42 5.94 -1.10 1.02
C PHE A 42 6.56 -2.45 1.35
N ARG A 43 5.78 -3.27 2.04
CA ARG A 43 5.99 -4.70 2.32
C ARG A 43 4.79 -5.46 1.75
N ASP A 44 5.03 -6.26 0.72
CA ASP A 44 4.01 -7.04 0.04
C ASP A 44 3.93 -8.45 0.65
N HIS A 45 2.77 -8.81 1.21
CA HIS A 45 2.50 -10.12 1.80
C HIS A 45 1.56 -10.94 0.91
N GLY A 46 1.49 -10.66 -0.39
CA GLY A 46 0.71 -11.40 -1.36
C GLY A 46 -0.73 -10.93 -1.46
N ASP A 47 -1.53 -10.98 -0.40
CA ASP A 47 -2.92 -10.46 -0.40
C ASP A 47 -3.03 -9.10 0.26
N VAL A 48 -2.07 -8.75 1.12
CA VAL A 48 -2.05 -7.48 1.85
C VAL A 48 -0.70 -6.81 1.64
N ILE A 49 -0.74 -5.54 1.29
CA ILE A 49 0.43 -4.67 1.26
C ILE A 49 0.33 -3.71 2.43
N ARG A 50 1.39 -3.66 3.23
CA ARG A 50 1.55 -2.69 4.31
C ARG A 50 2.60 -1.68 3.95
N GLY A 51 2.39 -0.43 4.34
CA GLY A 51 3.29 0.64 4.01
C GLY A 51 3.46 1.68 5.09
N GLU A 52 4.48 2.50 4.91
CA GLU A 52 4.75 3.68 5.71
C GLU A 52 5.25 4.81 4.81
N PHE A 53 4.87 6.02 5.16
CA PHE A 53 5.41 7.24 4.59
C PHE A 53 6.76 7.57 5.23
N LEU A 54 7.68 8.09 4.41
CA LEU A 54 9.03 8.48 4.77
C LEU A 54 9.39 9.78 4.06
N GLU A 55 10.28 10.55 4.68
CA GLU A 55 10.89 11.72 4.06
C GLU A 55 12.26 11.32 3.50
N SER A 56 12.44 11.49 2.18
CA SER A 56 13.74 11.35 1.52
C SER A 56 14.58 12.59 1.78
N GLN A 57 15.74 12.39 2.39
CA GLN A 57 16.74 13.43 2.62
C GLN A 57 17.60 13.66 1.37
N GLU A 58 18.30 14.79 1.32
CA GLU A 58 19.15 15.17 0.17
C GLU A 58 20.29 14.17 -0.08
N ASP A 59 20.83 13.57 0.99
CA ASP A 59 21.86 12.53 0.93
C ASP A 59 21.31 11.14 0.50
N GLY A 60 20.00 11.05 0.28
CA GLY A 60 19.30 9.80 -0.04
C GLY A 60 18.91 8.97 1.19
N GLY A 61 19.16 9.45 2.40
CA GLY A 61 18.62 8.85 3.62
C GLY A 61 17.09 8.90 3.65
N LEU A 62 16.50 7.98 4.42
CA LEU A 62 15.05 7.92 4.64
C LEU A 62 14.77 8.13 6.13
N ALA A 63 13.92 9.10 6.44
CA ALA A 63 13.51 9.42 7.81
C ALA A 63 12.01 9.14 8.01
N ASN A 64 11.64 8.73 9.22
CA ASN A 64 10.24 8.70 9.61
C ASN A 64 9.80 10.13 9.98
N PRO A 65 8.61 10.56 9.56
CA PRO A 65 8.03 11.82 10.04
C PRO A 65 7.75 11.74 11.55
N PRO A 66 7.63 12.88 12.25
CA PRO A 66 7.19 12.92 13.64
C PRO A 66 5.81 12.29 13.86
N ASP A 67 4.90 12.51 12.91
CA ASP A 67 3.55 11.93 12.88
C ASP A 67 3.49 10.82 11.83
N PRO A 68 3.47 9.54 12.22
CA PRO A 68 3.54 8.43 11.27
C PRO A 68 2.29 8.33 10.40
N VAL A 69 2.50 8.18 9.10
CA VAL A 69 1.44 7.82 8.15
C VAL A 69 1.67 6.40 7.67
N THR A 70 0.66 5.54 7.84
CA THR A 70 0.75 4.11 7.50
C THR A 70 -0.27 3.73 6.43
N PHE A 71 -0.01 2.64 5.72
CA PHE A 71 -0.84 2.16 4.62
C PHE A 71 -1.19 0.70 4.85
N GLU A 72 -2.42 0.33 4.54
CA GLU A 72 -2.82 -1.06 4.36
C GLU A 72 -3.73 -1.18 3.14
N MET A 73 -3.31 -1.95 2.15
CA MET A 73 -4.04 -2.19 0.91
C MET A 73 -4.26 -3.69 0.73
N HIS A 74 -5.46 -4.06 0.30
CA HIS A 74 -5.88 -5.44 0.07
C HIS A 74 -6.00 -5.70 -1.43
N ARG A 75 -5.39 -6.78 -1.87
CA ARG A 75 -5.36 -7.23 -3.27
C ARG A 75 -6.51 -8.19 -3.52
N THR A 76 -7.26 -7.96 -4.59
CA THR A 76 -8.30 -8.86 -5.10
C THR A 76 -8.02 -9.20 -6.57
N SER A 77 -8.97 -9.87 -7.23
CA SER A 77 -8.89 -10.09 -8.69
C SER A 77 -8.81 -8.79 -9.47
N ASP A 78 -9.49 -7.74 -9.01
CA ASP A 78 -9.80 -6.55 -9.82
C ASP A 78 -9.23 -5.25 -9.25
N THR A 79 -8.80 -5.24 -8.00
CA THR A 79 -8.32 -4.02 -7.33
C THR A 79 -7.20 -4.30 -6.33
N LEU A 80 -6.43 -3.26 -6.06
CA LEU A 80 -5.55 -3.15 -4.91
C LEU A 80 -5.86 -1.82 -4.23
N ALA A 81 -6.65 -1.89 -3.15
CA ALA A 81 -7.21 -0.73 -2.49
C ALA A 81 -7.21 -0.89 -0.97
N GLY A 82 -7.27 0.21 -0.26
CA GLY A 82 -7.38 0.22 1.19
C GLY A 82 -7.29 1.62 1.74
N VAL A 83 -6.54 1.78 2.83
CA VAL A 83 -6.50 3.03 3.56
C VAL A 83 -5.08 3.47 3.87
N MET A 84 -4.90 4.79 3.87
CA MET A 84 -3.82 5.50 4.50
C MET A 84 -4.30 6.01 5.86
N ARG A 85 -3.56 5.78 6.93
CA ARG A 85 -3.91 6.17 8.30
C ARG A 85 -2.97 7.25 8.79
N SER A 86 -3.54 8.31 9.34
CA SER A 86 -2.85 9.44 9.95
C SER A 86 -3.65 9.95 11.16
N THR A 87 -3.22 11.06 11.74
CA THR A 87 -3.98 11.83 12.72
C THR A 87 -4.18 13.25 12.26
N GLU A 88 -5.34 13.85 12.56
CA GLU A 88 -5.62 15.25 12.30
C GLU A 88 -6.22 15.94 13.52
N ALA A 89 -5.98 17.24 13.65
CA ALA A 89 -6.63 18.08 14.65
C ALA A 89 -7.99 18.55 14.13
N THR A 90 -9.05 18.35 14.92
CA THR A 90 -10.38 18.90 14.63
C THR A 90 -10.43 20.41 14.92
N ALA A 91 -11.56 21.05 14.59
CA ALA A 91 -11.76 22.48 14.86
C ALA A 91 -11.67 22.86 16.35
N SER A 92 -11.94 21.92 17.27
CA SER A 92 -11.77 22.12 18.71
C SER A 92 -10.34 21.89 19.22
N GLY A 93 -9.43 21.44 18.34
CA GLY A 93 -8.05 21.06 18.69
C GLY A 93 -7.88 19.62 19.15
N ARG A 94 -8.94 18.79 19.10
CA ARG A 94 -8.84 17.36 19.42
C ARG A 94 -8.10 16.63 18.31
N VAL A 95 -7.09 15.82 18.66
CA VAL A 95 -6.41 14.94 17.70
C VAL A 95 -7.20 13.65 17.52
N CYS A 96 -7.60 13.34 16.29
CA CYS A 96 -8.37 12.16 15.93
C CYS A 96 -7.62 11.30 14.91
N PRO A 97 -7.72 9.96 14.97
CA PRO A 97 -7.27 9.10 13.88
C PRO A 97 -8.13 9.33 12.65
N VAL A 98 -7.49 9.39 11.49
CA VAL A 98 -8.15 9.59 10.19
C VAL A 98 -7.66 8.53 9.23
N GLU A 99 -8.60 7.92 8.52
CA GLU A 99 -8.32 7.01 7.41
C GLU A 99 -8.67 7.72 6.11
N PHE A 100 -7.81 7.68 5.11
CA PHE A 100 -8.01 8.19 3.75
C PHE A 100 -8.03 7.01 2.78
N GLY A 101 -8.99 6.98 1.86
CA GLY A 101 -9.07 5.94 0.85
C GLY A 101 -7.91 6.01 -0.15
N ILE A 102 -7.33 4.87 -0.49
CA ILE A 102 -6.33 4.73 -1.55
C ILE A 102 -6.70 3.55 -2.46
N ASN A 103 -6.56 3.72 -3.77
CA ASN A 103 -6.76 2.67 -4.77
C ASN A 103 -5.70 2.77 -5.86
N LEU A 104 -4.93 1.70 -6.08
CA LEU A 104 -4.05 1.64 -7.25
C LEU A 104 -4.88 1.49 -8.51
N THR A 105 -4.57 2.31 -9.52
CA THR A 105 -5.25 2.31 -10.83
C THR A 105 -4.40 1.67 -11.91
N THR A 106 -3.07 1.75 -11.81
CA THR A 106 -2.14 1.06 -12.70
C THR A 106 -0.90 0.56 -11.97
N CYS A 107 -0.32 -0.49 -12.54
CA CYS A 107 0.74 -1.27 -11.89
C CYS A 107 1.73 -1.81 -12.91
N SER A 108 3.00 -1.49 -12.71
CA SER A 108 4.12 -2.06 -13.43
C SER A 108 5.30 -2.28 -12.48
N ALA A 109 6.38 -2.89 -12.98
CA ALA A 109 7.55 -3.19 -12.15
C ALA A 109 8.17 -1.95 -11.48
N ASN A 110 8.19 -0.81 -12.17
CA ASN A 110 8.90 0.40 -11.72
C ASN A 110 8.02 1.65 -11.60
N HIS A 111 6.72 1.51 -11.86
CA HIS A 111 5.77 2.61 -11.87
C HIS A 111 4.39 2.13 -11.43
N VAL A 112 3.77 2.85 -10.49
CA VAL A 112 2.40 2.63 -10.04
C VAL A 112 1.64 3.95 -10.02
N GLN A 113 0.33 3.90 -10.27
CA GLN A 113 -0.57 5.04 -10.12
C GLN A 113 -1.60 4.73 -9.05
N ALA A 114 -1.93 5.72 -8.23
CA ALA A 114 -2.97 5.61 -7.22
C ALA A 114 -3.91 6.80 -7.26
N GLN A 115 -5.18 6.56 -7.00
CA GLN A 115 -6.12 7.59 -6.57
C GLN A 115 -6.16 7.60 -5.05
N VAL A 116 -5.92 8.78 -4.46
CA VAL A 116 -5.85 8.98 -3.01
C VAL A 116 -6.88 10.04 -2.62
N GLU A 117 -7.66 9.76 -1.58
CA GLU A 117 -8.53 10.73 -0.93
C GLU A 117 -7.69 11.81 -0.23
N MET A 118 -7.92 13.08 -0.54
CA MET A 118 -7.08 14.20 -0.10
C MET A 118 -7.60 14.91 1.14
N ASP A 119 -8.90 14.79 1.41
CA ASP A 119 -9.54 15.37 2.58
C ASP A 119 -10.63 14.45 3.10
N VAL A 120 -10.68 14.35 4.43
CA VAL A 120 -11.66 13.56 5.16
C VAL A 120 -12.13 14.43 6.33
N PRO A 121 -13.25 15.14 6.20
CA PRO A 121 -13.72 16.00 7.28
C PRO A 121 -14.12 15.15 8.48
N VAL A 122 -13.46 15.36 9.62
CA VAL A 122 -13.71 14.66 10.89
C VAL A 122 -14.37 15.60 11.91
N ALA A 123 -15.37 15.09 12.64
CA ALA A 123 -16.03 15.80 13.72
C ALA A 123 -15.34 15.55 15.09
N ASP A 124 -15.73 16.30 16.12
CA ASP A 124 -15.12 16.21 17.46
C ASP A 124 -15.36 14.86 18.16
N ASP A 125 -16.25 14.01 17.65
CA ASP A 125 -16.43 12.63 18.11
C ASP A 125 -15.48 11.63 17.40
N CYS A 126 -14.52 12.15 16.62
CA CYS A 126 -13.58 11.41 15.77
C CYS A 126 -14.25 10.51 14.72
N LYS A 127 -15.43 10.90 14.23
CA LYS A 127 -16.08 10.26 13.07
C LYS A 127 -16.04 11.16 11.84
N ARG A 128 -16.04 10.53 10.66
CA ARG A 128 -16.23 11.25 9.40
C ARG A 128 -17.55 12.01 9.44
N LYS A 129 -17.56 13.24 8.95
CA LYS A 129 -18.79 14.01 8.76
C LYS A 129 -19.61 13.39 7.64
N THR A 130 -20.92 13.39 7.84
CA THR A 130 -21.90 12.97 6.84
C THR A 130 -22.46 14.18 6.11
N ALA A 131 -23.04 13.95 4.94
CA ALA A 131 -23.87 14.92 4.24
C ALA A 131 -25.15 15.24 5.03
N GLU A 132 -25.88 16.29 4.61
CA GLU A 132 -27.09 16.76 5.29
C GLU A 132 -28.22 15.71 5.32
N ASP A 133 -28.24 14.81 4.33
CA ASP A 133 -29.18 13.68 4.24
C ASP A 133 -28.75 12.46 5.08
N GLY A 134 -27.63 12.55 5.80
CA GLY A 134 -27.04 11.47 6.60
C GLY A 134 -26.20 10.48 5.79
N GLY A 135 -26.01 10.71 4.48
CA GLY A 135 -25.13 9.92 3.62
C GLY A 135 -23.65 10.28 3.75
N ASP A 136 -22.80 9.56 3.03
CA ASP A 136 -21.37 9.87 2.96
C ASP A 136 -21.10 11.11 2.12
N LEU A 137 -20.16 11.94 2.55
CA LEU A 137 -19.66 13.04 1.72
C LEU A 137 -18.88 12.47 0.52
N PRO A 138 -19.04 13.02 -0.70
CA PRO A 138 -18.26 12.59 -1.85
C PRO A 138 -16.76 12.76 -1.59
N PRO A 139 -15.93 11.72 -1.83
CA PRO A 139 -14.51 11.82 -1.58
C PRO A 139 -13.84 12.70 -2.64
N HIS A 140 -13.03 13.66 -2.22
CA HIS A 140 -12.15 14.37 -3.12
C HIS A 140 -10.87 13.55 -3.32
N ARG A 141 -10.65 13.09 -4.55
CA ARG A 141 -9.53 12.21 -4.91
C ARG A 141 -8.59 12.87 -5.89
N THR A 142 -7.29 12.67 -5.69
CA THR A 142 -6.22 13.09 -6.61
C THR A 142 -5.45 11.87 -7.08
N GLU A 143 -5.00 11.89 -8.33
CA GLU A 143 -4.13 10.85 -8.89
C GLU A 143 -2.65 11.18 -8.62
N PHE A 144 -1.93 10.19 -8.12
CA PHE A 144 -0.50 10.25 -7.89
C PHE A 144 0.21 9.17 -8.69
N VAL A 145 1.41 9.53 -9.15
CA VAL A 145 2.33 8.63 -9.81
C VAL A 145 3.49 8.36 -8.88
N PHE A 146 3.84 7.09 -8.72
CA PHE A 146 5.00 6.67 -7.93
C PHE A 146 5.98 5.88 -8.78
N VAL A 147 7.26 6.15 -8.58
CA VAL A 147 8.38 5.49 -9.25
C VAL A 147 9.23 4.75 -8.24
N ARG A 148 9.73 3.57 -8.60
CA ARG A 148 10.58 2.77 -7.71
C ARG A 148 11.92 3.47 -7.47
N ASP A 149 12.38 3.52 -6.22
CA ASP A 149 13.72 4.06 -5.91
C ASP A 149 14.79 3.01 -6.20
N ALA A 150 15.68 3.31 -7.15
CA ALA A 150 16.77 2.44 -7.53
C ALA A 150 17.86 2.31 -6.43
N ARG A 151 17.93 3.27 -5.50
CA ARG A 151 18.93 3.28 -4.40
C ARG A 151 18.56 2.32 -3.27
N HIS A 152 17.28 1.99 -3.16
CA HIS A 152 16.73 1.09 -2.15
C HIS A 152 16.01 -0.09 -2.82
N PRO A 153 16.74 -0.93 -3.59
CA PRO A 153 16.14 -2.08 -4.22
C PRO A 153 15.60 -3.01 -3.14
N SER A 154 14.40 -3.55 -3.36
CA SER A 154 13.74 -4.52 -2.50
C SER A 154 14.63 -5.77 -2.37
N GLY A 155 15.47 -5.80 -1.34
CA GLY A 155 16.57 -6.76 -1.25
C GLY A 155 17.44 -6.56 -0.02
N GLY A 156 16.82 -6.47 1.16
CA GLY A 156 17.50 -6.56 2.44
C GLY A 156 16.53 -7.21 3.41
N GLY A 157 16.52 -8.55 3.44
CA GLY A 157 15.69 -9.30 4.37
C GLY A 157 15.91 -8.81 5.80
N GLU A 158 14.82 -8.64 6.55
CA GLU A 158 14.89 -8.65 8.00
C GLU A 158 15.56 -9.96 8.41
N THR A 159 16.84 -9.90 8.77
CA THR A 159 17.41 -10.90 9.68
C THR A 159 16.56 -10.83 10.95
N PRO A 160 15.99 -11.95 11.43
CA PRO A 160 15.33 -11.96 12.73
C PRO A 160 16.34 -11.50 13.77
N VAL A 161 16.00 -10.45 14.52
CA VAL A 161 16.72 -10.14 15.76
C VAL A 161 16.39 -11.29 16.71
N ALA A 162 17.33 -12.22 16.86
CA ALA A 162 17.28 -13.21 17.92
C ALA A 162 17.39 -12.45 19.25
N HIS A 163 16.32 -12.48 20.05
CA HIS A 163 16.32 -12.16 21.46
C HIS A 163 16.57 -13.43 22.28
#